data_AF-A0A820KGJ6-F1
#
_entry.id   AF-A0A820KGJ6-F1
#
_cell.length_a   1.000
_cell.length_b   1.000
_cell.length_c   1.000
_cell.angle_alpha   90.00
_cell.angle_beta   90.00
_cell.angle_gamma   90.00
#
_symmetry.space_group_name_H-M   'P 1'
#
loop_
_entity.id
_entity.type
_entity.pdbx_description
1 polymer ?
#
loop_
_entity_poly.entity_id
_entity_poly.type
_entity_poly.pdbx_seq_one_letter_code
_entity_poly.pdbx_strand_id
1 'polypeptide(L)'
;YKLRATANWVQKPYEKRNFWERLATFDLASDKCYVVQPQNTNPPPNLNVWRERIWLTVMIAPALLIQALWYYIIPENSYFHTWHPIVAFIFYHLAFVTFIIRLVKHITYYMDIYGTFDEYKRPRDYVPDKYVYRLILSILIYTLARTGGGLVLGGYDRYSPPSLGHTISWAFPVKIGIWLITLDFFFYFYHRAVHTFPFLWKYHSKHHSTKHPTPLQSILADDLQEIIEIFLIPLAAS
;
A
#
# COMPACT_ATOMS: atom_id res chain seq x y z
N TYR A 1 -29.03 -0.86 -15.64
CA TYR A 1 -27.80 -0.89 -14.82
C TYR A 1 -27.25 0.52 -14.68
N LYS A 2 -27.52 1.21 -13.56
CA LYS A 2 -26.83 2.48 -13.25
C LYS A 2 -25.41 2.13 -12.81
N LEU A 3 -24.52 2.06 -13.81
CA LEU A 3 -23.11 1.70 -13.70
C LEU A 3 -22.34 2.84 -13.04
N ARG A 4 -21.64 2.54 -11.94
CA ARG A 4 -20.73 3.42 -11.18
C ARG A 4 -21.45 4.40 -10.23
N ALA A 5 -20.97 4.47 -9.00
CA ALA A 5 -21.36 5.51 -8.07
C ALA A 5 -20.88 6.87 -8.59
N THR A 6 -21.65 7.93 -8.35
CA THR A 6 -21.29 9.28 -8.80
C THR A 6 -20.00 9.75 -8.13
N ALA A 7 -19.10 10.30 -8.95
CA ALA A 7 -17.85 10.93 -8.53
C ALA A 7 -17.74 12.26 -9.27
N ASN A 8 -18.35 13.31 -8.73
CA ASN A 8 -18.34 14.64 -9.33
C ASN A 8 -17.03 15.39 -9.06
N TRP A 9 -16.30 15.02 -7.99
CA TRP A 9 -15.03 15.65 -7.64
C TRP A 9 -13.97 15.58 -8.75
N VAL A 10 -13.98 14.53 -9.57
CA VAL A 10 -13.02 14.40 -10.69
C VAL A 10 -13.29 15.42 -11.81
N GLN A 11 -14.53 15.87 -11.94
CA GLN A 11 -14.93 16.88 -12.94
C GLN A 11 -14.55 18.31 -12.50
N LYS A 12 -14.25 18.51 -11.21
CA LYS A 12 -13.78 19.81 -10.72
C LYS A 12 -12.37 20.09 -11.24
N PRO A 13 -12.08 21.32 -11.72
CA PRO A 13 -10.72 21.79 -11.90
C PRO A 13 -9.90 21.59 -10.62
N TYR A 14 -8.61 21.28 -10.74
CA TYR A 14 -7.75 20.93 -9.60
C TYR A 14 -7.77 22.01 -8.50
N GLU A 15 -7.78 23.29 -8.87
CA GLU A 15 -7.84 24.41 -7.92
C GLU A 15 -9.13 24.43 -7.09
N LYS A 16 -10.24 23.95 -7.66
CA LYS A 16 -11.56 23.89 -7.01
C LYS A 16 -11.76 22.62 -6.16
N ARG A 17 -10.83 21.67 -6.22
CA ARG A 17 -10.85 20.48 -5.36
C ARG A 17 -10.50 20.86 -3.92
N ASN A 18 -11.22 20.30 -2.96
CA ASN A 18 -10.86 20.43 -1.55
C ASN A 18 -9.57 19.64 -1.24
N PHE A 19 -9.04 19.79 -0.03
CA PHE A 19 -7.80 19.13 0.39
C PHE A 19 -7.79 17.60 0.13
N TRP A 20 -8.87 16.90 0.52
CA TRP A 20 -8.99 15.45 0.37
C TRP A 20 -9.10 15.01 -1.09
N GLU A 21 -9.84 15.75 -1.90
CA GLU A 21 -9.98 15.52 -3.34
C GLU A 21 -8.65 15.73 -4.09
N ARG A 22 -7.85 16.72 -3.66
CA ARG A 22 -6.49 16.91 -4.19
C ARG A 22 -5.59 15.74 -3.84
N LEU A 23 -5.64 15.24 -2.61
CA LEU A 23 -4.91 14.03 -2.23
C LEU A 23 -5.37 12.82 -3.03
N ALA A 24 -6.67 12.57 -3.18
CA ALA A 24 -7.17 11.44 -3.98
C ALA A 24 -6.76 11.46 -5.45
N THR A 25 -6.25 12.59 -5.95
CA THR A 25 -5.77 12.73 -7.34
C THR A 25 -4.55 11.83 -7.63
N PHE A 26 -3.73 11.46 -6.64
CA PHE A 26 -2.53 10.64 -6.91
C PHE A 26 -2.85 9.22 -7.39
N ASP A 27 -4.09 8.76 -7.20
CA ASP A 27 -4.60 7.46 -7.67
C ASP A 27 -5.28 7.51 -9.03
N LEU A 28 -5.47 8.71 -9.60
CA LEU A 28 -6.09 8.83 -10.91
C LEU A 28 -5.15 8.24 -11.96
N ALA A 29 -5.65 7.23 -12.67
CA ALA A 29 -5.02 6.70 -13.87
C ALA A 29 -5.22 7.65 -15.06
N SER A 30 -4.70 7.27 -16.23
CA SER A 30 -4.98 8.00 -17.47
C SER A 30 -6.49 8.00 -17.80
N ASP A 31 -6.94 9.01 -18.55
CA ASP A 31 -8.34 9.12 -18.97
C ASP A 31 -8.83 7.88 -19.74
N LYS A 32 -7.91 7.21 -20.44
CA LYS A 32 -8.14 5.93 -21.13
C LYS A 32 -8.74 4.88 -20.18
N CYS A 33 -8.26 4.80 -18.94
CA CYS A 33 -8.74 3.83 -17.95
C CYS A 33 -10.20 4.07 -17.51
N TYR A 34 -10.73 5.27 -17.75
CA TYR A 34 -12.05 5.69 -17.26
C TYR A 34 -13.13 5.74 -18.35
N VAL A 35 -12.81 5.33 -19.56
CA VAL A 35 -13.75 5.14 -20.67
C VAL A 35 -13.68 3.69 -21.16
N VAL A 36 -14.76 3.20 -21.78
CA VAL A 36 -14.79 1.85 -22.36
C VAL A 36 -13.80 1.78 -23.52
N GLN A 37 -12.94 0.76 -23.52
CA GLN A 37 -11.96 0.53 -24.58
C GLN A 37 -12.46 -0.51 -25.59
N PRO A 38 -11.94 -0.54 -26.83
CA PRO A 38 -12.17 -1.66 -27.73
C PRO A 38 -11.71 -2.98 -27.11
N GLN A 39 -12.38 -4.09 -27.45
CA GLN A 39 -11.96 -5.41 -26.96
C GLN A 39 -10.59 -5.77 -27.52
N ASN A 40 -9.60 -5.94 -26.63
CA ASN A 40 -8.29 -6.47 -26.98
C ASN A 40 -8.39 -7.99 -27.18
N THR A 41 -8.09 -8.46 -28.39
CA THR A 41 -8.13 -9.89 -28.75
C THR A 41 -6.79 -10.59 -28.53
N ASN A 42 -5.73 -9.85 -28.20
CA ASN A 42 -4.43 -10.43 -27.91
C ASN A 42 -4.44 -11.17 -26.56
N PRO A 43 -3.61 -12.20 -26.39
CA PRO A 43 -3.42 -12.82 -25.08
C PRO A 43 -2.91 -11.81 -24.04
N PRO A 44 -3.19 -12.01 -22.74
CA PRO A 44 -2.63 -11.17 -21.69
C PRO A 44 -1.10 -11.10 -21.78
N PRO A 45 -0.51 -9.90 -21.65
CA PRO A 45 0.93 -9.75 -21.76
C PRO A 45 1.63 -10.49 -20.62
N ASN A 46 2.78 -11.10 -20.93
CA ASN A 46 3.65 -11.70 -19.94
C ASN A 46 4.74 -10.69 -19.55
N LEU A 47 4.75 -10.29 -18.28
CA LEU A 47 5.79 -9.45 -17.71
C LEU A 47 6.84 -10.30 -16.99
N ASN A 48 8.10 -10.10 -17.36
CA ASN A 48 9.21 -10.78 -16.70
C ASN A 48 9.31 -10.36 -15.22
N VAL A 49 9.12 -11.32 -14.30
CA VAL A 49 9.16 -11.11 -12.85
C VAL A 49 10.48 -10.49 -12.36
N TRP A 50 11.60 -10.72 -13.06
CA TRP A 50 12.88 -10.13 -12.67
C TRP A 50 12.91 -8.63 -12.84
N ARG A 51 12.17 -8.07 -13.82
CA ARG A 51 12.04 -6.62 -13.97
C ARG A 51 11.37 -6.00 -12.75
N GLU A 52 10.28 -6.62 -12.27
CA GLU A 52 9.56 -6.18 -11.08
C GLU A 52 10.41 -6.30 -9.81
N ARG A 53 11.18 -7.38 -9.67
CA ARG A 53 12.11 -7.57 -8.54
C ARG A 53 13.22 -6.53 -8.52
N ILE A 54 13.80 -6.21 -9.68
CA ILE A 54 14.82 -5.17 -9.81
C ILE A 54 14.22 -3.80 -9.46
N TRP A 55 13.05 -3.47 -10.03
CA TRP A 55 12.35 -2.24 -9.73
C TRP A 55 12.08 -2.09 -8.22
N LEU A 56 11.57 -3.15 -7.58
CA LEU A 56 11.31 -3.18 -6.15
C LEU A 56 12.59 -2.96 -5.33
N THR A 57 13.68 -3.63 -5.71
CA THR A 57 14.98 -3.49 -5.04
C THR A 57 15.49 -2.05 -5.14
N VAL A 58 15.40 -1.43 -6.31
CA VAL A 58 15.80 -0.03 -6.54
C VAL A 58 14.95 0.95 -5.72
N MET A 59 13.67 0.66 -5.50
CA MET A 59 12.80 1.55 -4.73
C MET A 59 13.02 1.42 -3.21
N ILE A 60 13.37 0.24 -2.70
CA ILE A 60 13.56 -0.01 -1.26
C ILE A 60 14.98 0.32 -0.81
N ALA A 61 15.99 -0.03 -1.62
CA ALA A 61 17.40 0.08 -1.24
C ALA A 61 17.84 1.48 -0.75
N PRO A 62 17.41 2.61 -1.35
CA PRO A 62 17.87 3.94 -0.93
C PRO A 62 17.63 4.23 0.54
N ALA A 63 16.47 3.86 1.10
CA ALA A 63 16.16 4.12 2.51
C ALA A 63 17.11 3.37 3.45
N LEU A 64 17.40 2.10 3.13
CA LEU A 64 18.32 1.26 3.89
C LEU A 64 19.77 1.73 3.76
N LEU A 65 20.18 2.08 2.54
CA LEU A 65 21.54 2.57 2.25
C LEU A 65 21.81 3.91 2.95
N ILE A 66 20.85 4.83 2.98
CA ILE A 66 21.03 6.11 3.68
C ILE A 66 21.25 5.88 5.18
N GLN A 67 20.48 4.99 5.81
CA GLN A 67 20.70 4.67 7.23
C GLN A 67 22.04 3.96 7.45
N ALA A 68 22.41 3.01 6.59
CA ALA A 68 23.69 2.32 6.68
C ALA A 68 24.87 3.29 6.52
N LEU A 69 24.79 4.21 5.56
CA LEU A 69 25.78 5.27 5.37
C LEU A 69 25.85 6.22 6.56
N TRP A 70 24.71 6.54 7.18
CA TRP A 70 24.69 7.33 8.41
C TRP A 70 25.50 6.67 9.53
N TYR A 71 25.27 5.38 9.78
CA TYR A 71 26.03 4.62 10.79
C TYR A 71 27.52 4.52 10.44
N TYR A 72 27.86 4.48 9.16
CA TYR A 72 29.25 4.45 8.71
C TYR A 72 29.97 5.79 8.89
N ILE A 73 29.29 6.91 8.60
CA ILE A 73 29.90 8.25 8.59
C ILE A 73 29.91 8.88 9.98
N ILE A 74 28.85 8.68 10.77
CA ILE A 74 28.74 9.33 12.08
C ILE A 74 29.51 8.50 13.12
N PRO A 75 30.48 9.07 13.84
CA PRO A 75 31.28 8.34 14.83
C PRO A 75 30.44 7.69 15.92
N GLU A 76 30.79 6.49 16.37
CA GLU A 76 30.05 5.71 17.38
C GLU A 76 29.89 6.45 18.72
N ASN A 77 30.85 7.32 19.09
CA ASN A 77 30.79 8.12 20.31
C ASN A 77 29.89 9.37 20.20
N SER A 78 29.33 9.65 19.02
CA SER A 78 28.41 10.75 18.80
C SER A 78 27.01 10.41 19.29
N TYR A 79 26.35 11.34 19.98
CA TYR A 79 24.92 11.24 20.33
C TYR A 79 24.03 10.97 19.10
N PHE A 80 24.45 11.43 17.93
CA PHE A 80 23.72 11.30 16.68
C PHE A 80 24.02 10.01 15.92
N HIS A 81 24.94 9.16 16.40
CA HIS A 81 25.25 7.89 15.73
C HIS A 81 23.99 7.05 15.54
N THR A 82 23.15 6.96 16.58
CA THR A 82 21.86 6.27 16.51
C THR A 82 20.69 7.23 16.37
N TRP A 83 19.75 6.86 15.51
CA TRP A 83 18.56 7.67 15.27
C TRP A 83 17.61 7.61 16.46
N HIS A 84 17.16 8.78 16.92
CA HIS A 84 16.02 8.88 17.80
C HIS A 84 14.79 8.21 17.13
N PRO A 85 13.92 7.48 17.86
CA PRO A 85 12.77 6.79 17.27
C PRO A 85 11.87 7.69 16.40
N ILE A 86 11.67 8.95 16.82
CA ILE A 86 10.92 9.95 16.02
C ILE A 86 11.60 10.22 14.67
N VAL A 87 12.92 10.34 14.63
CA VAL A 87 13.68 10.56 13.39
C VAL A 87 13.56 9.34 12.49
N ALA A 88 13.75 8.14 13.04
CA ALA A 88 13.58 6.89 12.31
C ALA A 88 12.15 6.77 11.73
N PHE A 89 11.13 7.05 12.55
CA PHE A 89 9.74 7.04 12.11
C PHE A 89 9.48 8.00 10.96
N ILE A 90 9.88 9.29 11.09
CA ILE A 90 9.68 10.28 10.03
C ILE A 90 10.40 9.86 8.75
N PHE A 91 11.66 9.44 8.86
CA PHE A 91 12.46 9.01 7.71
C PHE A 91 11.82 7.82 6.98
N TYR A 92 11.50 6.74 7.71
CA TYR A 92 10.90 5.55 7.10
C TYR A 92 9.47 5.79 6.63
N HIS A 93 8.72 6.68 7.28
CA HIS A 93 7.38 7.04 6.83
C HIS A 93 7.44 7.78 5.49
N LEU A 94 8.35 8.76 5.36
CA LEU A 94 8.56 9.48 4.09
C LEU A 94 9.06 8.54 2.98
N ALA A 95 9.97 7.61 3.30
CA ALA A 95 10.41 6.58 2.38
C ALA A 95 9.24 5.67 1.94
N PHE A 96 8.40 5.25 2.88
CA PHE A 96 7.24 4.40 2.59
C PHE A 96 6.17 5.11 1.76
N VAL A 97 5.85 6.37 2.07
CA VAL A 97 4.94 7.19 1.26
C VAL A 97 5.50 7.40 -0.14
N THR A 98 6.81 7.66 -0.27
CA THR A 98 7.46 7.77 -1.57
C THR A 98 7.34 6.46 -2.36
N PHE A 99 7.62 5.33 -1.71
CA PHE A 99 7.45 4.01 -2.31
C PHE A 99 6.01 3.78 -2.80
N ILE A 100 4.99 4.08 -1.98
CA ILE A 100 3.57 3.93 -2.37
C ILE A 100 3.25 4.80 -3.58
N ILE A 101 3.67 6.07 -3.61
CA ILE A 101 3.43 6.95 -4.76
C ILE A 101 4.08 6.38 -6.03
N ARG A 102 5.30 5.84 -5.93
CA ARG A 102 5.98 5.20 -7.06
C ARG A 102 5.28 3.91 -7.49
N LEU A 103 4.81 3.10 -6.55
CA LEU A 103 4.04 1.88 -6.82
C LEU A 103 2.73 2.18 -7.55
N VAL A 104 1.98 3.17 -7.09
CA VAL A 104 0.72 3.57 -7.73
C VAL A 104 0.98 4.02 -9.16
N LYS A 105 2.00 4.86 -9.39
CA LYS A 105 2.42 5.26 -10.74
C LYS A 105 2.86 4.09 -11.62
N HIS A 106 3.56 3.11 -11.04
CA HIS A 106 4.02 1.92 -11.73
C HIS A 106 2.85 1.02 -12.16
N ILE A 107 1.85 0.85 -11.29
CA ILE A 107 0.62 0.12 -11.60
C ILE A 107 -0.20 0.86 -12.67
N THR A 108 -0.42 2.17 -12.51
CA THR A 108 -1.22 2.94 -13.49
C THR A 108 -0.53 3.06 -14.84
N TYR A 109 0.81 3.05 -14.88
CA TYR A 109 1.58 2.92 -16.12
C TYR A 109 1.25 1.62 -16.87
N TYR A 110 1.21 0.48 -16.19
CA TYR A 110 0.84 -0.79 -16.83
C TYR A 110 -0.63 -0.88 -17.19
N MET A 111 -1.52 -0.27 -16.39
CA MET A 111 -2.93 -0.13 -16.77
C MET A 111 -3.09 0.65 -18.08
N ASP A 112 -2.27 1.67 -18.32
CA ASP A 112 -2.33 2.47 -19.53
C ASP A 112 -1.77 1.72 -20.76
N ILE A 113 -0.59 1.10 -20.61
CA ILE A 113 0.09 0.40 -21.71
C ILE A 113 -0.62 -0.88 -22.11
N TYR A 114 -0.97 -1.73 -21.14
CA TYR A 114 -1.50 -3.06 -21.41
C TYR A 114 -3.03 -3.12 -21.37
N GLY A 115 -3.66 -2.08 -20.83
CA GLY A 115 -5.08 -2.13 -20.50
C GLY A 115 -5.34 -2.91 -19.22
N THR A 116 -6.61 -3.03 -18.86
CA THR A 116 -7.09 -3.81 -17.72
C THR A 116 -8.07 -4.89 -18.18
N PHE A 117 -8.21 -5.95 -17.38
CA PHE A 117 -9.21 -6.98 -17.67
C PHE A 117 -10.62 -6.39 -17.70
N ASP A 118 -11.42 -6.82 -18.68
CA ASP A 118 -12.80 -6.40 -18.93
C ASP A 118 -13.02 -4.90 -19.22
N GLU A 119 -11.98 -4.15 -19.60
CA GLU A 119 -12.10 -2.71 -19.91
C GLU A 119 -13.04 -2.39 -21.09
N TYR A 120 -13.30 -3.38 -21.95
CA TYR A 120 -14.26 -3.30 -23.06
C TYR A 120 -15.72 -3.42 -22.63
N LYS A 121 -15.97 -3.91 -21.41
CA LYS A 121 -17.32 -3.98 -20.82
C LYS A 121 -17.58 -2.80 -19.91
N ARG A 122 -16.58 -2.39 -19.12
CA ARG A 122 -16.73 -1.34 -18.12
C ARG A 122 -15.37 -0.72 -17.76
N PRO A 123 -15.29 0.62 -17.65
CA PRO A 123 -14.06 1.31 -17.24
C PRO A 123 -13.68 1.05 -15.77
N ARG A 124 -12.52 1.55 -15.33
CA ARG A 124 -12.17 1.64 -13.90
C ARG A 124 -13.22 2.44 -13.14
N ASP A 125 -13.34 2.20 -11.85
CA ASP A 125 -14.20 2.92 -10.92
C ASP A 125 -13.52 4.21 -10.43
N TYR A 126 -14.32 5.18 -9.98
CA TYR A 126 -13.81 6.37 -9.30
C TYR A 126 -14.17 6.20 -7.85
N VAL A 127 -13.40 6.84 -6.97
CA VAL A 127 -13.80 6.98 -5.57
C VAL A 127 -15.09 7.81 -5.52
N PRO A 128 -16.19 7.31 -4.95
CA PRO A 128 -17.42 8.08 -4.84
C PRO A 128 -17.22 9.32 -3.95
N ASP A 129 -17.88 10.44 -4.27
CA ASP A 129 -17.68 11.73 -3.56
C ASP A 129 -17.74 11.59 -2.03
N LYS A 130 -18.75 10.86 -1.53
CA LYS A 130 -18.98 10.64 -0.09
C LYS A 130 -17.88 9.84 0.62
N TYR A 131 -17.02 9.15 -0.11
CA TYR A 131 -15.97 8.30 0.44
C TYR A 131 -14.56 8.86 0.24
N VAL A 132 -14.37 9.96 -0.49
CA VAL A 132 -13.05 10.57 -0.73
C VAL A 132 -12.33 10.86 0.59
N TYR A 133 -12.99 11.61 1.50
CA TYR A 133 -12.42 11.94 2.80
C TYR A 133 -12.01 10.68 3.59
N ARG A 134 -12.96 9.76 3.77
CA ARG A 134 -12.76 8.53 4.53
C ARG A 134 -11.59 7.72 3.96
N LEU A 135 -11.57 7.52 2.63
CA LEU A 135 -10.55 6.72 1.97
C LEU A 135 -9.15 7.28 2.22
N ILE A 136 -8.97 8.59 2.06
CA ILE A 136 -7.69 9.25 2.32
C ILE A 136 -7.29 9.14 3.79
N LEU A 137 -8.24 9.29 4.71
CA LEU A 137 -7.98 9.09 6.14
C LEU A 137 -7.54 7.64 6.43
N SER A 138 -8.21 6.64 5.87
CA SER A 138 -7.84 5.22 6.02
C SER A 138 -6.44 4.94 5.48
N ILE A 139 -6.04 5.56 4.36
CA ILE A 139 -4.68 5.45 3.82
C ILE A 139 -3.65 6.08 4.74
N LEU A 140 -3.93 7.27 5.29
CA LEU A 140 -3.05 7.92 6.26
C LEU A 140 -2.89 7.07 7.52
N ILE A 141 -3.98 6.54 8.07
CA ILE A 141 -3.95 5.64 9.21
C ILE A 141 -3.15 4.39 8.88
N TYR A 142 -3.39 3.77 7.72
CA TYR A 142 -2.65 2.59 7.27
C TYR A 142 -1.15 2.86 7.18
N THR A 143 -0.73 3.96 6.54
CA THR A 143 0.70 4.24 6.37
C THR A 143 1.39 4.55 7.68
N LEU A 144 0.73 5.31 8.58
CA LEU A 144 1.26 5.59 9.92
C LEU A 144 1.32 4.32 10.77
N ALA A 145 0.27 3.51 10.76
CA ALA A 145 0.20 2.24 11.48
C ALA A 145 1.24 1.24 10.98
N ARG A 146 1.46 1.16 9.67
CA ARG A 146 2.45 0.25 9.08
C ARG A 146 3.88 0.66 9.43
N THR A 147 4.20 1.95 9.36
CA THR A 147 5.53 2.44 9.75
C THR A 147 5.74 2.33 11.26
N GLY A 148 4.80 2.83 12.07
CA GLY A 148 4.92 2.85 13.53
C GLY A 148 4.84 1.45 14.13
N GLY A 149 3.86 0.65 13.72
CA GLY A 149 3.73 -0.75 14.10
C GLY A 149 4.94 -1.57 13.67
N GLY A 150 5.50 -1.32 12.49
CA GLY A 150 6.75 -1.96 12.05
C GLY A 150 7.94 -1.67 12.97
N LEU A 151 8.10 -0.42 13.43
CA LEU A 151 9.15 -0.06 14.39
C LEU A 151 8.91 -0.69 15.76
N VAL A 152 7.66 -0.72 16.24
CA VAL A 152 7.31 -1.28 17.56
C VAL A 152 7.41 -2.80 17.57
N LEU A 153 6.74 -3.49 16.64
CA LEU A 153 6.75 -4.96 16.53
C LEU A 153 8.12 -5.49 16.10
N GLY A 154 8.87 -4.70 15.33
CA GLY A 154 10.25 -5.00 14.97
C GLY A 154 11.25 -4.77 16.10
N GLY A 155 10.82 -4.23 17.26
CA GLY A 155 11.67 -4.03 18.43
C GLY A 155 12.75 -2.96 18.22
N TYR A 156 12.43 -1.86 17.53
CA TYR A 156 13.39 -0.78 17.29
C TYR A 156 13.93 -0.22 18.61
N ASP A 157 15.23 -0.37 18.83
CA ASP A 157 15.95 0.16 19.98
C ASP A 157 17.12 1.04 19.52
N ARG A 158 17.08 2.32 19.89
CA ARG A 158 18.14 3.28 19.55
C ARG A 158 19.45 3.02 20.27
N TYR A 159 19.45 2.23 21.34
CA TYR A 159 20.66 1.90 22.10
C TYR A 159 21.32 0.60 21.61
N SER A 160 20.67 -0.10 20.68
CA SER A 160 21.14 -1.34 20.07
C SER A 160 21.23 -1.19 18.55
N PRO A 161 22.23 -0.46 18.01
CA PRO A 161 22.32 -0.19 16.57
C PRO A 161 22.37 -1.49 15.74
N PRO A 162 21.83 -1.47 14.51
CA PRO A 162 21.78 -2.64 13.66
C PRO A 162 23.18 -3.14 13.28
N SER A 163 23.47 -4.38 13.63
CA SER A 163 24.73 -5.06 13.35
C SER A 163 24.43 -6.53 13.07
N LEU A 164 24.82 -6.99 11.87
CA LEU A 164 24.55 -8.34 11.42
C LEU A 164 25.37 -9.35 12.24
N GLY A 165 24.70 -10.36 12.78
CA GLY A 165 25.27 -11.34 13.71
C GLY A 165 25.19 -10.93 15.18
N HIS A 166 24.84 -9.68 15.49
CA HIS A 166 24.68 -9.17 16.85
C HIS A 166 23.23 -8.79 17.12
N THR A 167 22.81 -7.59 16.74
CA THR A 167 21.44 -7.09 16.93
C THR A 167 20.50 -7.52 15.80
N ILE A 168 21.04 -7.76 14.59
CA ILE A 168 20.31 -8.39 13.49
C ILE A 168 20.82 -9.83 13.33
N SER A 169 19.96 -10.81 13.61
CA SER A 169 20.30 -12.23 13.47
C SER A 169 20.64 -12.58 12.01
N TRP A 170 21.59 -13.50 11.79
CA TRP A 170 21.82 -14.13 10.48
C TRP A 170 20.57 -14.82 9.92
N ALA A 171 19.66 -15.24 10.80
CA ALA A 171 18.36 -15.79 10.42
C ALA A 171 17.35 -14.71 9.99
N PHE A 172 17.72 -13.41 9.95
CA PHE A 172 16.80 -12.32 9.62
C PHE A 172 16.00 -12.55 8.32
N PRO A 173 16.60 -12.98 7.19
CA PRO A 173 15.83 -13.28 5.99
C PRO A 173 14.79 -14.39 6.20
N VAL A 174 15.14 -15.41 7.00
CA VAL A 174 14.23 -16.51 7.35
C VAL A 174 13.11 -16.01 8.26
N LYS A 175 13.41 -15.17 9.25
CA LYS A 175 12.41 -14.56 10.14
C LYS A 175 11.40 -13.72 9.35
N ILE A 176 11.88 -12.87 8.43
CA ILE A 176 11.01 -12.09 7.55
C ILE A 176 10.19 -13.00 6.64
N GLY A 177 10.79 -14.06 6.07
CA GLY A 177 10.07 -15.04 5.25
C GLY A 177 8.94 -15.73 6.02
N ILE A 178 9.22 -16.20 7.24
CA ILE A 178 8.21 -16.80 8.12
C ILE A 178 7.12 -15.79 8.46
N TRP A 179 7.48 -14.56 8.84
CA TRP A 179 6.51 -13.51 9.15
C TRP A 179 5.59 -13.20 7.96
N LEU A 180 6.12 -13.12 6.74
CA LEU A 180 5.33 -12.92 5.52
C LEU A 180 4.36 -14.09 5.26
N ILE A 181 4.82 -15.34 5.43
CA ILE A 181 3.95 -16.52 5.29
C ILE A 181 2.84 -16.52 6.34
N THR A 182 3.16 -16.18 7.59
CA THR A 182 2.19 -16.10 8.68
C THR A 182 1.18 -14.97 8.44
N LEU A 183 1.64 -13.82 7.96
CA LEU A 183 0.78 -12.69 7.57
C LEU A 183 -0.20 -13.11 6.47
N ASP A 184 0.29 -13.75 5.42
CA ASP A 184 -0.55 -14.27 4.32
C ASP A 184 -1.54 -15.32 4.82
N PHE A 185 -1.13 -16.19 5.74
CA PHE A 185 -2.00 -17.19 6.35
C PHE A 185 -3.19 -16.55 7.08
N PHE A 186 -2.95 -15.58 7.97
CA PHE A 186 -4.02 -14.90 8.70
C PHE A 186 -4.92 -14.08 7.76
N PHE A 187 -4.32 -13.39 6.79
CA PHE A 187 -5.07 -12.63 5.81
C PHE A 187 -5.97 -13.54 4.96
N TYR A 188 -5.43 -14.66 4.45
CA TYR A 188 -6.18 -15.65 3.70
C TYR A 188 -7.34 -16.23 4.53
N PHE A 189 -7.09 -16.62 5.77
CA PHE A 189 -8.11 -17.23 6.62
C PHE A 189 -9.25 -16.26 6.91
N TYR A 190 -8.93 -15.01 7.29
CA TYR A 190 -9.93 -13.95 7.47
C TYR A 190 -10.73 -13.71 6.20
N HIS A 191 -10.05 -13.48 5.08
CA HIS A 191 -10.68 -13.17 3.79
C HIS A 191 -11.59 -14.33 3.32
N ARG A 192 -11.14 -15.58 3.48
CA ARG A 192 -11.98 -16.76 3.19
C ARG A 192 -13.19 -16.84 4.11
N ALA A 193 -13.02 -16.57 5.42
CA ALA A 193 -14.11 -16.63 6.37
C ALA A 193 -15.22 -15.62 6.04
N VAL A 194 -14.88 -14.36 5.72
CA VAL A 194 -15.86 -13.34 5.34
C VAL A 194 -16.58 -13.64 4.03
N HIS A 195 -15.97 -14.44 3.14
CA HIS A 195 -16.60 -14.95 1.93
C HIS A 195 -17.44 -16.21 2.14
N THR A 196 -17.14 -17.01 3.17
CA THR A 196 -17.78 -18.32 3.39
C THR A 196 -19.00 -18.20 4.31
N PHE A 197 -18.91 -17.39 5.37
CA PHE A 197 -19.94 -17.32 6.40
C PHE A 197 -20.85 -16.10 6.18
N PRO A 198 -22.18 -16.28 5.95
CA PRO A 198 -23.08 -15.18 5.60
C PRO A 198 -23.13 -14.02 6.62
N PHE A 199 -22.98 -14.32 7.92
CA PHE A 199 -23.01 -13.31 8.96
C PHE A 199 -21.75 -12.42 9.00
N LEU A 200 -20.64 -12.90 8.43
CA LEU A 200 -19.39 -12.15 8.29
C LEU A 200 -19.35 -11.29 7.02
N TRP A 201 -20.07 -11.71 5.97
CA TRP A 201 -20.11 -11.00 4.68
C TRP A 201 -20.45 -9.51 4.82
N LYS A 202 -21.32 -9.16 5.77
CA LYS A 202 -21.71 -7.75 6.00
C LYS A 202 -20.49 -6.82 6.23
N TYR A 203 -19.41 -7.33 6.80
CA TYR A 203 -18.18 -6.56 7.04
C TYR A 203 -17.26 -6.45 5.82
N HIS A 204 -17.46 -7.29 4.81
CA HIS A 204 -16.65 -7.34 3.58
C HIS A 204 -17.40 -6.89 2.32
N SER A 205 -18.72 -6.80 2.40
CA SER A 205 -19.59 -6.49 1.26
C SER A 205 -19.29 -5.12 0.64
N LYS A 206 -18.86 -4.13 1.44
CA LYS A 206 -18.47 -2.81 0.95
C LYS A 206 -17.18 -2.84 0.14
N HIS A 207 -16.19 -3.63 0.55
CA HIS A 207 -14.97 -3.83 -0.24
C HIS A 207 -15.32 -4.34 -1.66
N HIS A 208 -16.25 -5.31 -1.73
CA HIS A 208 -16.78 -5.85 -3.00
C HIS A 208 -17.78 -4.94 -3.73
N SER A 209 -18.11 -3.77 -3.19
CA SER A 209 -18.96 -2.80 -3.90
C SER A 209 -18.21 -2.13 -5.06
N THR A 210 -16.88 -2.03 -4.96
CA THR A 210 -16.01 -1.61 -6.06
C THR A 210 -15.80 -2.81 -6.99
N LYS A 211 -16.08 -2.65 -8.28
CA LYS A 211 -15.95 -3.75 -9.25
C LYS A 211 -14.69 -3.65 -10.08
N HIS A 212 -14.30 -2.43 -10.45
CA HIS A 212 -13.11 -2.17 -11.24
C HIS A 212 -12.19 -1.17 -10.52
N PRO A 213 -11.60 -1.57 -9.38
CA PRO A 213 -10.86 -0.65 -8.53
C PRO A 213 -9.62 -0.07 -9.23
N THR A 214 -9.25 1.13 -8.83
CA THR A 214 -7.87 1.65 -8.87
C THR A 214 -7.11 1.28 -7.59
N PRO A 215 -5.78 1.43 -7.53
CA PRO A 215 -4.98 1.02 -6.37
C PRO A 215 -5.52 1.49 -5.02
N LEU A 216 -5.96 2.74 -4.86
CA LEU A 216 -6.46 3.22 -3.57
C LEU A 216 -7.76 2.53 -3.16
N GLN A 217 -8.61 2.15 -4.11
CA GLN A 217 -9.87 1.50 -3.78
C GLN A 217 -9.68 0.08 -3.19
N SER A 218 -8.45 -0.45 -3.20
CA SER A 218 -8.12 -1.70 -2.50
C SER A 218 -8.38 -1.62 -0.99
N ILE A 219 -8.21 -0.45 -0.36
CA ILE A 219 -8.44 -0.25 1.08
C ILE A 219 -9.84 0.30 1.38
N LEU A 220 -10.69 0.51 0.36
CA LEU A 220 -12.04 1.02 0.56
C LEU A 220 -12.94 -0.09 1.15
N ALA A 221 -13.02 -0.14 2.48
CA ALA A 221 -13.78 -1.15 3.21
C ALA A 221 -14.67 -0.52 4.30
N ASP A 222 -15.24 -1.36 5.18
CA ASP A 222 -15.92 -0.93 6.40
C ASP A 222 -14.94 -0.87 7.58
N ASP A 223 -15.29 -0.12 8.64
CA ASP A 223 -14.38 0.23 9.73
C ASP A 223 -13.81 -1.01 10.42
N LEU A 224 -14.64 -2.04 10.64
CA LEU A 224 -14.17 -3.28 11.26
C LEU A 224 -13.19 -4.04 10.38
N GLN A 225 -13.42 -4.10 9.07
CA GLN A 225 -12.49 -4.74 8.14
C GLN A 225 -11.16 -3.98 8.13
N GLU A 226 -11.19 -2.65 8.08
CA GLU A 226 -9.97 -1.83 8.13
C GLU A 226 -9.20 -2.06 9.44
N ILE A 227 -9.87 -2.13 10.59
CA ILE A 227 -9.21 -2.43 11.87
C ILE A 227 -8.54 -3.81 11.85
N ILE A 228 -9.25 -4.83 11.34
CA ILE A 228 -8.73 -6.19 11.26
C ILE A 228 -7.49 -6.24 10.35
N GLU A 229 -7.57 -5.67 9.15
CA GLU A 229 -6.51 -5.75 8.14
C GLU A 229 -5.30 -4.87 8.48
N ILE A 230 -5.52 -3.68 9.04
CA ILE A 230 -4.44 -2.73 9.35
C ILE A 230 -3.72 -3.13 10.65
N PHE A 231 -4.45 -3.63 11.67
CA PHE A 231 -3.89 -3.84 13.01
C PHE A 231 -3.88 -5.30 13.45
N LEU A 232 -5.03 -6.00 13.42
CA LEU A 232 -5.14 -7.31 14.05
C LEU A 232 -4.40 -8.41 13.29
N ILE A 233 -4.45 -8.40 11.95
CA ILE A 233 -3.73 -9.37 11.12
C ILE A 233 -2.21 -9.22 11.28
N PRO A 234 -1.62 -8.00 11.17
CA PRO A 234 -0.20 -7.84 11.45
C PRO A 234 0.20 -8.23 12.87
N LEU A 235 -0.62 -7.91 13.88
CA LEU A 235 -0.35 -8.29 15.27
C LEU A 235 -0.41 -9.82 15.47
N ALA A 236 -1.36 -10.51 14.84
CA ALA A 236 -1.44 -11.97 14.92
C ALA A 236 -0.25 -12.66 14.24
N ALA A 237 0.38 -12.01 13.26
CA ALA A 237 1.51 -12.54 12.54
C ALA A 237 2.87 -12.28 13.21
N SER A 238 2.93 -11.36 14.16
CA SER A 238 4.15 -10.89 14.86
C SER A 238 4.40 -11.63 16.17
#